data_AF-A6JKZ6-F1
#
_entry.id   AF-A6JKZ6-F1
#
_cell.length_a   1.000
_cell.length_b   1.000
_cell.length_c   1.000
_cell.angle_alpha   90.00
_cell.angle_beta   90.00
_cell.angle_gamma   90.00
#
_symmetry.space_group_name_H-M   'P 1'
#
loop_
_entity.id
_entity.type
_entity.pdbx_description
1 polymer ?
#
loop_
_entity_poly.entity_id
_entity_poly.type
_entity_poly.pdbx_seq_one_letter_code
_entity_poly.pdbx_strand_id
1 'polypeptide(L)'
;MKLPIFIADAFTVTAFHGNPAAVCLLESTLDEDAHQHIAREMNLSETAFVRKLQPTDNFTQSSRFGLRWFTPEAEFPLCGHATLASAAVLFHKRKNVNSTLTFVTMSGELKARRAEDGIVLDFPLYPTFPQDFHEVEDLIKGPPTLFLAPTGLRSWGRKKCEPFSVPAEEGSWTFPCDLMGGLT
;
A
#
# COMPACT_ATOMS: atom_id res chain seq x y z
N MET A 1 -0.33 -27.11 -8.85
CA MET A 1 -1.05 -25.82 -8.78
C MET A 1 -0.24 -24.78 -9.54
N LYS A 2 -0.87 -23.85 -10.28
CA LYS A 2 -0.17 -22.70 -10.88
C LYS A 2 -0.56 -21.45 -10.10
N LEU A 3 0.43 -20.77 -9.52
CA LEU A 3 0.23 -19.53 -8.79
C LEU A 3 1.03 -18.41 -9.48
N PRO A 4 0.36 -17.49 -10.21
CA PRO A 4 1.02 -16.31 -10.75
C PRO A 4 1.48 -15.40 -9.61
N ILE A 5 2.79 -15.14 -9.56
CA ILE A 5 3.43 -14.23 -8.60
C ILE A 5 4.06 -13.09 -9.39
N PHE A 6 3.84 -11.87 -8.92
CA PHE A 6 4.47 -10.65 -9.45
C PHE A 6 5.25 -9.99 -8.32
N ILE A 7 6.38 -9.37 -8.64
CA ILE A 7 7.05 -8.44 -7.73
C ILE A 7 6.84 -7.06 -8.31
N ALA A 8 6.28 -6.15 -7.51
CA ALA A 8 6.02 -4.78 -7.90
C ALA A 8 6.56 -3.81 -6.86
N ASP A 9 7.27 -2.80 -7.34
CA ASP A 9 7.84 -1.74 -6.52
C ASP A 9 6.82 -0.59 -6.39
N ALA A 10 6.27 -0.40 -5.20
CA ALA A 10 5.31 0.65 -4.91
C ALA A 10 6.01 2.02 -4.75
N PHE A 11 5.29 3.10 -5.10
CA PHE A 11 5.75 4.50 -5.00
C PHE A 11 6.96 4.86 -5.88
N THR A 12 7.20 4.10 -6.94
CA THR A 12 8.26 4.37 -7.91
C THR A 12 7.82 4.02 -9.32
N VAL A 13 8.51 4.63 -10.28
CA VAL A 13 8.43 4.34 -11.72
C VAL A 13 9.70 3.64 -12.23
N THR A 14 10.74 3.62 -11.39
CA THR A 14 12.04 3.02 -11.65
C THR A 14 12.18 1.73 -10.85
N ALA A 15 12.61 0.65 -11.49
CA ALA A 15 12.88 -0.62 -10.82
C ALA A 15 13.92 -0.48 -9.71
N PHE A 16 13.83 -1.34 -8.70
CA PHE A 16 14.75 -1.39 -7.54
C PHE A 16 14.72 -0.13 -6.65
N HIS A 17 13.66 0.65 -6.74
CA HIS A 17 13.38 1.81 -5.88
C HIS A 17 12.01 1.62 -5.22
N GLY A 18 11.61 2.51 -4.32
CA GLY A 18 10.30 2.42 -3.67
C GLY A 18 10.23 1.24 -2.69
N ASN A 19 9.03 0.67 -2.52
CA ASN A 19 8.79 -0.43 -1.59
C ASN A 19 8.31 -1.70 -2.32
N PRO A 20 9.12 -2.76 -2.40
CA PRO A 20 8.76 -3.98 -3.11
C PRO A 20 7.71 -4.80 -2.36
N ALA A 21 6.69 -5.27 -3.09
CA ALA A 21 5.74 -6.25 -2.59
C ALA A 21 5.57 -7.41 -3.58
N ALA A 22 5.45 -8.62 -3.07
CA ALA A 22 4.99 -9.76 -3.86
C ALA A 22 3.46 -9.71 -3.98
N VAL A 23 2.93 -10.01 -5.16
CA VAL A 23 1.48 -10.06 -5.43
C VAL A 23 1.16 -11.41 -6.06
N CYS A 24 0.40 -12.22 -5.32
CA CYS A 24 -0.05 -13.55 -5.70
C CYS A 24 -1.51 -13.49 -6.16
N LEU A 25 -1.81 -13.96 -7.38
CA LEU A 25 -3.18 -14.01 -7.90
C LEU A 25 -3.76 -15.42 -7.75
N LEU A 26 -4.77 -15.56 -6.89
CA LEU A 26 -5.36 -16.84 -6.52
C LEU A 26 -6.49 -17.24 -7.49
N GLU A 27 -6.20 -18.22 -8.35
CA GLU A 27 -7.19 -18.83 -9.24
C GLU A 27 -8.12 -19.82 -8.50
N SER A 28 -7.61 -20.41 -7.43
CA SER A 28 -8.30 -21.33 -6.51
C SER A 28 -7.97 -20.96 -5.07
N THR A 29 -8.74 -21.49 -4.12
CA THR A 29 -8.42 -21.39 -2.69
C THR A 29 -7.07 -22.05 -2.39
N LEU A 30 -6.30 -21.42 -1.52
CA LEU A 30 -5.11 -21.99 -0.90
C LEU A 30 -5.48 -22.55 0.47
N ASP A 31 -4.71 -23.54 0.92
CA ASP A 31 -4.74 -23.97 2.32
C ASP A 31 -4.27 -22.81 3.21
N GLU A 32 -4.73 -22.77 4.46
CA GLU A 32 -4.52 -21.60 5.31
C GLU A 32 -3.02 -21.33 5.55
N ASP A 33 -2.26 -22.39 5.86
CA ASP A 33 -0.80 -22.32 6.08
C ASP A 33 0.00 -21.95 4.82
N ALA A 34 -0.56 -22.21 3.62
CA ALA A 34 0.16 -21.97 2.37
C ALA A 34 0.45 -20.49 2.15
N HIS A 35 -0.42 -19.59 2.61
CA HIS A 35 -0.18 -18.15 2.53
C HIS A 35 1.09 -17.75 3.28
N GLN A 36 1.23 -18.23 4.52
CA GLN A 36 2.39 -17.93 5.37
C GLN A 36 3.67 -18.56 4.82
N HIS A 37 3.60 -19.80 4.32
CA HIS A 37 4.76 -20.45 3.70
C HIS A 37 5.25 -19.72 2.46
N ILE A 38 4.33 -19.29 1.58
CA ILE A 38 4.69 -18.50 0.40
C ILE A 38 5.29 -17.15 0.81
N ALA A 39 4.68 -16.45 1.77
CA ALA A 39 5.20 -15.16 2.23
C ALA A 39 6.61 -15.29 2.83
N ARG A 40 6.86 -16.37 3.58
CA ARG A 40 8.18 -16.69 4.13
C ARG A 40 9.21 -17.01 3.04
N GLU A 41 8.81 -17.74 2.00
CA GLU A 41 9.67 -18.05 0.85
C GLU A 41 10.00 -16.79 0.04
N MET A 42 9.04 -15.89 -0.15
CA MET A 42 9.25 -14.63 -0.88
C MET A 42 10.19 -13.68 -0.13
N ASN A 43 10.17 -13.70 1.21
CA ASN A 43 11.07 -12.94 2.08
C ASN A 43 11.14 -11.43 1.74
N LEU A 44 10.02 -10.84 1.34
CA LEU A 44 9.82 -9.40 1.17
C LEU A 44 9.11 -8.84 2.41
N SER A 45 9.04 -7.51 2.52
CA SER A 45 8.30 -6.83 3.59
C SER A 45 6.85 -7.36 3.66
N GLU A 46 6.18 -7.45 2.50
CA GLU A 46 4.83 -7.99 2.40
C GLU A 46 4.61 -8.81 1.11
N THR A 47 3.83 -9.87 1.26
CA THR A 47 3.22 -10.65 0.18
C THR A 47 1.71 -10.47 0.23
N ALA A 48 1.14 -9.91 -0.84
CA ALA A 48 -0.28 -9.71 -1.03
C ALA A 48 -0.92 -10.88 -1.79
N PHE A 49 -2.05 -11.37 -1.31
CA PHE A 49 -2.82 -12.42 -1.97
C PHE A 49 -4.16 -11.86 -2.44
N VAL A 50 -4.32 -11.76 -3.75
CA VAL A 50 -5.56 -11.30 -4.39
C VAL A 50 -6.38 -12.52 -4.79
N ARG A 51 -7.60 -12.65 -4.25
CA ARG A 51 -8.52 -13.73 -4.61
C ARG A 51 -9.77 -13.24 -5.30
N LYS A 52 -10.31 -14.09 -6.16
CA LYS A 52 -11.68 -13.97 -6.67
C LYS A 52 -12.69 -14.15 -5.52
N LEU A 53 -13.82 -13.45 -5.59
CA LEU A 53 -14.89 -13.57 -4.59
C LEU A 53 -15.91 -14.63 -5.01
N GLN A 54 -16.16 -14.75 -6.31
CA GLN A 54 -17.08 -15.71 -6.91
C GLN A 54 -16.36 -16.58 -7.95
N PRO A 55 -16.83 -17.82 -8.21
CA PRO A 55 -16.23 -18.69 -9.23
C PRO A 55 -16.26 -18.11 -10.65
N THR A 56 -17.25 -17.26 -10.94
CA THR A 56 -17.42 -16.59 -12.24
C THR A 56 -16.55 -15.34 -12.39
N ASP A 57 -15.91 -14.87 -11.32
CA ASP A 57 -15.02 -13.71 -11.38
C ASP A 57 -13.78 -14.01 -12.21
N ASN A 58 -13.19 -12.95 -12.75
CA ASN A 58 -11.88 -13.01 -13.37
C ASN A 58 -11.08 -11.74 -13.12
N PHE A 59 -9.76 -11.84 -13.23
CA PHE A 59 -8.86 -10.74 -12.91
C PHE A 59 -8.89 -9.58 -13.93
N THR A 60 -9.62 -9.71 -15.05
CA THR A 60 -9.66 -8.69 -16.12
C THR A 60 -10.98 -7.91 -16.17
N GLN A 61 -12.09 -8.48 -15.70
CA GLN A 61 -13.42 -7.88 -15.78
C GLN A 61 -14.07 -7.65 -14.41
N SER A 62 -13.73 -8.42 -13.39
CA SER A 62 -14.27 -8.18 -12.04
C SER A 62 -13.64 -6.93 -11.44
N SER A 63 -14.44 -6.15 -10.70
CA SER A 63 -14.01 -4.95 -9.98
C SER A 63 -13.83 -5.17 -8.49
N ARG A 64 -14.19 -6.36 -7.97
CA ARG A 64 -14.16 -6.68 -6.54
C ARG A 64 -13.35 -7.93 -6.29
N PHE A 65 -12.40 -7.85 -5.35
CA PHE A 65 -11.48 -8.94 -5.02
C PHE A 65 -11.31 -9.06 -3.51
N GLY A 66 -11.02 -10.25 -3.01
CA GLY A 66 -10.51 -10.42 -1.65
C GLY A 66 -9.01 -10.10 -1.63
N LEU A 67 -8.52 -9.48 -0.56
CA LEU A 67 -7.11 -9.15 -0.40
C LEU A 67 -6.66 -9.44 1.03
N ARG A 68 -5.54 -10.15 1.15
CA ARG A 68 -4.83 -10.46 2.41
C ARG A 68 -3.37 -10.09 2.25
N TRP A 69 -2.70 -9.76 3.35
CA TRP A 69 -1.27 -9.43 3.36
C TRP A 69 -0.56 -10.23 4.43
N PHE A 70 0.61 -10.74 4.08
CA PHE A 70 1.45 -11.51 4.98
C PHE A 70 2.85 -10.95 4.96
N THR A 71 3.41 -10.77 6.14
CA THR A 71 4.87 -10.69 6.31
C THR A 71 5.44 -12.11 6.34
N PRO A 72 6.77 -12.28 6.36
CA PRO A 72 7.38 -13.61 6.56
C PRO A 72 7.01 -14.28 7.90
N GLU A 73 6.41 -13.54 8.83
CA GLU A 73 6.11 -13.99 10.20
C GLU A 73 4.62 -14.15 10.48
N ALA A 74 3.76 -13.28 9.95
CA ALA A 74 2.33 -13.29 10.24
C ALA A 74 1.47 -12.59 9.19
N GLU A 75 0.16 -12.83 9.23
CA GLU A 75 -0.82 -12.00 8.53
C GLU A 75 -0.90 -10.60 9.15
N PHE A 76 -0.98 -9.57 8.29
CA PHE A 76 -1.06 -8.18 8.70
C PHE A 76 -2.40 -7.56 8.28
N PRO A 77 -3.08 -6.80 9.15
CA PRO A 77 -4.48 -6.41 8.93
C PRO A 77 -4.66 -5.37 7.82
N LEU A 78 -3.67 -4.52 7.57
CA LEU A 78 -3.74 -3.44 6.60
C LEU A 78 -2.34 -3.07 6.09
N CYS A 79 -2.12 -3.07 4.77
CA CYS A 79 -0.86 -2.63 4.18
C CYS A 79 -1.06 -1.74 2.95
N GLY A 80 -0.59 -0.50 3.03
CA GLY A 80 -0.78 0.51 1.99
C GLY A 80 -0.08 0.20 0.67
N HIS A 81 1.23 0.00 0.72
CA HIS A 81 2.05 -0.16 -0.48
C HIS A 81 1.76 -1.50 -1.20
N ALA A 82 1.48 -2.58 -0.45
CA ALA A 82 1.12 -3.86 -1.05
C ALA A 82 -0.31 -3.84 -1.66
N THR A 83 -1.20 -2.99 -1.15
CA THR A 83 -2.48 -2.67 -1.83
C THR A 83 -2.25 -1.94 -3.14
N LEU A 84 -1.34 -0.95 -3.15
CA LEU A 84 -0.96 -0.22 -4.37
C LEU A 84 -0.38 -1.17 -5.42
N ALA A 85 0.57 -2.03 -5.02
CA ALA A 85 1.16 -3.05 -5.86
C ALA A 85 0.10 -4.00 -6.46
N SER A 86 -0.86 -4.44 -5.64
CA SER A 86 -1.96 -5.31 -6.08
C SER A 86 -2.83 -4.64 -7.15
N ALA A 87 -3.20 -3.37 -6.94
CA ALA A 87 -3.94 -2.59 -7.93
C ALA A 87 -3.15 -2.41 -9.22
N ALA A 88 -1.85 -2.10 -9.13
CA ALA A 88 -0.98 -1.94 -10.30
C ALA A 88 -0.87 -3.23 -11.13
N VAL A 89 -0.75 -4.39 -10.47
CA VAL A 89 -0.74 -5.70 -11.14
C VAL A 89 -2.06 -5.95 -11.88
N LEU A 90 -3.20 -5.68 -11.24
CA LEU A 90 -4.52 -5.86 -11.87
C LEU A 90 -4.71 -4.91 -13.06
N PHE A 91 -4.39 -3.63 -12.89
CA PHE A 91 -4.58 -2.62 -13.93
C PHE A 91 -3.64 -2.78 -15.11
N HIS A 92 -2.34 -3.02 -14.87
CA HIS A 92 -1.33 -2.99 -15.93
C HIS A 92 -0.96 -4.39 -16.44
N LYS A 93 -0.76 -5.38 -15.56
CA LYS A 93 -0.36 -6.73 -15.98
C LYS A 93 -1.55 -7.59 -16.39
N ARG A 94 -2.68 -7.50 -15.68
CA ARG A 94 -3.93 -8.18 -16.06
C ARG A 94 -4.81 -7.35 -16.99
N LYS A 95 -4.47 -6.08 -17.23
CA LYS A 95 -5.25 -5.18 -18.09
C LYS A 95 -6.73 -5.12 -17.66
N ASN A 96 -6.99 -5.10 -16.35
CA ASN A 96 -8.35 -5.07 -15.83
C ASN A 96 -9.08 -3.82 -16.32
N VAL A 97 -10.27 -3.98 -16.88
CA VAL A 97 -10.97 -2.89 -17.61
C VAL A 97 -11.65 -1.87 -16.70
N ASN A 98 -11.80 -2.17 -15.41
CA ASN A 98 -12.49 -1.28 -14.49
C ASN A 98 -11.63 -0.04 -14.15
N SER A 99 -12.30 1.09 -13.94
CA SER A 99 -11.66 2.33 -13.48
C SER A 99 -11.35 2.30 -11.98
N THR A 100 -12.12 1.53 -11.21
CA THR A 100 -11.98 1.38 -9.76
C THR A 100 -12.03 -0.09 -9.38
N LEU A 101 -11.15 -0.48 -8.47
CA LEU A 101 -11.11 -1.79 -7.82
C LEU A 101 -11.50 -1.64 -6.36
N THR A 102 -12.25 -2.60 -5.84
CA THR A 102 -12.56 -2.74 -4.42
C THR A 102 -11.93 -4.01 -3.88
N PHE A 103 -11.12 -3.86 -2.83
CA PHE A 103 -10.52 -4.94 -2.09
C PHE A 103 -11.29 -5.17 -0.79
N VAL A 104 -11.83 -6.38 -0.63
CA VAL A 104 -12.48 -6.85 0.59
C VAL A 104 -11.41 -7.46 1.49
N THR A 105 -11.17 -6.83 2.64
CA THR A 105 -10.05 -7.14 3.55
C THR A 105 -10.56 -7.33 4.97
N MET A 106 -9.70 -7.77 5.89
CA MET A 106 -10.05 -7.85 7.32
C MET A 106 -10.32 -6.48 7.95
N SER A 107 -9.72 -5.41 7.43
CA SER A 107 -9.93 -4.04 7.87
C SER A 107 -11.07 -3.32 7.13
N GLY A 108 -11.90 -4.05 6.38
CA GLY A 108 -13.00 -3.50 5.60
C GLY A 108 -12.68 -3.34 4.10
N GLU A 109 -13.47 -2.53 3.40
CA GLU A 109 -13.28 -2.30 1.96
C GLU A 109 -12.26 -1.19 1.72
N LEU A 110 -11.27 -1.48 0.87
CA LEU A 110 -10.33 -0.48 0.35
C LEU A 110 -10.60 -0.27 -1.14
N LYS A 111 -10.51 0.98 -1.61
CA LYS A 111 -10.71 1.30 -3.02
C LYS A 111 -9.40 1.76 -3.65
N ALA A 112 -9.14 1.27 -4.85
CA ALA A 112 -8.05 1.71 -5.70
C ALA A 112 -8.61 2.21 -7.03
N ARG A 113 -8.33 3.46 -7.38
CA ARG A 113 -8.86 4.11 -8.57
C ARG A 113 -7.72 4.44 -9.53
N ARG A 114 -7.93 4.29 -10.83
CA ARG A 114 -7.03 4.88 -11.82
C ARG A 114 -7.17 6.40 -11.80
N ALA A 115 -6.05 7.09 -11.84
CA ALA A 115 -5.95 8.52 -12.09
C ALA A 115 -5.08 8.74 -13.35
N GLU A 116 -5.01 9.99 -13.80
CA GLU A 116 -4.27 10.37 -15.01
C GLU A 116 -2.79 9.97 -14.90
N ASP A 117 -2.17 10.26 -13.74
CA ASP A 117 -0.74 10.01 -13.51
C ASP A 117 -0.47 8.80 -12.60
N GLY A 118 -1.46 7.95 -12.29
CA GLY A 118 -1.20 6.74 -11.50
C GLY A 118 -2.41 6.15 -10.79
N ILE A 119 -2.24 5.73 -9.54
CA ILE A 119 -3.26 5.02 -8.77
C ILE A 119 -3.54 5.77 -7.46
N VAL A 120 -4.82 5.95 -7.18
CA VAL A 120 -5.32 6.56 -5.94
C VAL A 120 -5.85 5.49 -5.01
N LEU A 121 -5.45 5.53 -3.74
CA LEU A 121 -6.00 4.65 -2.71
C LEU A 121 -6.84 5.43 -1.70
N ASP A 122 -8.01 4.88 -1.38
CA ASP A 122 -8.89 5.39 -0.33
C ASP A 122 -8.70 4.51 0.93
N PHE A 123 -8.15 5.10 1.99
CA PHE A 123 -7.96 4.43 3.30
C PHE A 123 -8.93 4.99 4.35
N PRO A 124 -9.31 4.16 5.35
CA PRO A 124 -10.09 4.65 6.47
C PRO A 124 -9.30 5.73 7.23
N LEU A 125 -10.01 6.79 7.62
CA LEU A 125 -9.47 7.79 8.54
C LEU A 125 -9.37 7.18 9.94
N TYR A 126 -8.15 7.16 10.49
CA TYR A 126 -7.94 6.85 11.90
C TYR A 126 -7.97 8.15 12.69
N PRO A 127 -8.98 8.36 13.57
CA PRO A 127 -9.05 9.59 14.35
C PRO A 127 -7.87 9.65 15.32
N THR A 128 -7.17 10.78 15.31
CA THR A 128 -6.08 11.06 16.25
C THR A 128 -6.63 11.82 17.45
N PHE A 129 -6.17 11.47 18.64
CA PHE A 129 -6.41 12.21 19.87
C PHE A 129 -5.09 12.84 20.35
N PRO A 130 -5.13 13.99 21.05
CA PRO A 130 -3.94 14.52 21.69
C PRO A 130 -3.33 13.47 22.62
N GLN A 131 -2.05 13.15 22.39
CA GLN A 131 -1.28 12.20 23.20
C GLN A 131 -0.42 12.99 24.19
N ASP A 132 -0.40 12.58 25.46
CA ASP A 132 0.54 13.15 26.42
C ASP A 132 1.96 12.74 26.04
N PHE A 133 2.86 13.72 25.93
CA PHE A 133 4.25 13.50 25.59
C PHE A 133 4.96 12.60 26.61
N HIS A 134 4.61 12.69 27.89
CA HIS A 134 5.22 11.88 28.95
C HIS A 134 4.91 10.39 28.80
N GLU A 135 3.79 10.02 28.18
CA GLU A 135 3.40 8.62 27.95
C GLU A 135 4.16 7.98 26.79
N VAL A 136 4.76 8.79 25.91
CA VAL A 136 5.48 8.34 24.71
C VAL A 136 6.93 8.77 24.67
N GLU A 137 7.41 9.48 25.70
CA GLU A 137 8.80 9.98 25.81
C GLU A 137 9.80 8.85 25.58
N ASP A 138 9.50 7.67 26.11
CA ASP A 138 10.35 6.49 25.96
C ASP A 138 10.33 5.86 24.55
N LEU A 139 9.29 6.12 23.76
CA LEU A 139 9.16 5.68 22.36
C LEU A 139 9.89 6.64 21.40
N ILE A 140 10.04 7.92 21.79
CA ILE A 140 10.71 8.97 21.02
C ILE A 140 12.18 9.09 21.46
N LYS A 141 12.84 7.96 21.78
CA LYS A 141 14.29 7.95 22.10
C LYS A 141 15.13 8.04 20.83
N GLY A 142 15.10 9.19 20.17
CA GLY A 142 16.16 9.65 19.26
C GLY A 142 16.94 10.79 19.92
N PRO A 143 18.27 10.89 19.75
CA PRO A 143 18.99 12.05 20.28
C PRO A 143 18.42 13.34 19.66
N PRO A 144 18.16 14.40 20.46
CA PRO A 144 17.57 15.65 19.98
C PRO A 144 18.44 16.39 18.95
N THR A 145 19.64 15.87 18.66
CA THR A 145 20.65 16.47 17.79
C THR A 145 20.39 16.27 16.30
N LEU A 146 19.47 15.40 15.87
CA LEU A 146 19.16 15.20 14.45
C LEU A 146 18.20 16.25 13.84
N PHE A 147 17.71 17.18 14.66
CA PHE A 147 16.88 18.33 14.21
C PHE A 147 17.59 19.69 14.29
N LEU A 148 18.90 19.72 14.54
CA LEU A 148 19.68 20.94 14.38
C LEU A 148 20.23 21.00 12.95
N ALA A 149 19.50 21.71 12.09
CA ALA A 149 20.08 22.26 10.87
C ALA A 149 21.41 22.97 11.23
N PRO A 150 22.49 22.77 10.47
CA PRO A 150 23.76 23.42 10.76
C PRO A 150 23.51 24.93 10.81
N THR A 151 23.91 25.53 11.92
CA THR A 151 23.82 26.96 12.21
C THR A 151 24.70 27.76 11.23
N GLY A 152 24.20 27.93 10.02
CA GLY A 152 24.62 28.95 9.06
C GLY A 152 23.44 29.89 8.83
N LEU A 153 23.45 31.04 9.50
CA LEU A 153 22.46 32.09 9.35
C LEU A 153 22.18 32.40 7.87
N ARG A 154 20.95 32.12 7.41
CA ARG A 154 20.17 33.07 6.60
C ARG A 154 18.75 33.10 7.16
N SER A 155 18.36 34.29 7.59
CA SER A 155 17.05 34.61 8.14
C SER A 155 15.91 34.13 7.23
N TRP A 156 15.10 33.20 7.71
CA TRP A 156 13.71 33.08 7.30
C TRP A 156 12.84 33.49 8.48
N GLY A 157 12.05 34.54 8.28
CA GLY A 157 11.31 35.22 9.33
C GLY A 157 10.35 34.30 10.08
N ARG A 158 10.15 34.61 11.36
CA ARG A 158 9.03 34.10 12.17
C ARG A 158 7.73 34.35 11.42
N LYS A 159 7.15 33.33 10.79
CA LYS A 159 5.71 33.28 10.56
C LYS A 159 5.11 32.41 11.64
N LYS A 160 4.16 32.98 12.38
CA LYS A 160 3.26 32.24 13.28
C LYS A 160 2.74 31.02 12.53
N CYS A 161 2.92 29.83 13.09
CA CYS A 161 2.10 28.69 12.72
C CYS A 161 0.69 28.98 13.24
N GLU A 162 -0.18 29.45 12.36
CA GLU A 162 -1.62 29.34 12.62
C GLU A 162 -2.03 27.87 12.47
N PRO A 163 -3.00 27.41 13.28
CA PRO A 163 -3.44 26.02 13.24
C PRO A 163 -4.01 25.71 11.85
N PHE A 164 -3.38 24.77 11.16
CA PHE A 164 -3.86 24.26 9.89
C PHE A 164 -5.11 23.42 10.17
N SER A 165 -6.29 24.03 10.04
CA SER A 165 -7.56 23.31 10.01
C SER A 165 -7.66 22.55 8.69
N VAL A 166 -7.48 21.24 8.73
CA VAL A 166 -7.79 20.35 7.59
C VAL A 166 -9.32 20.20 7.55
N PRO A 167 -10.02 20.58 6.47
CA PRO A 167 -11.42 20.24 6.31
C PRO A 167 -11.52 18.72 6.18
N ALA A 168 -12.35 18.12 7.03
CA ALA A 168 -12.61 16.69 7.03
C ALA A 168 -13.54 16.31 5.89
N GLU A 169 -13.02 16.12 4.67
CA GLU A 169 -13.70 15.32 3.64
C GLU A 169 -12.67 14.51 2.82
N GLU A 170 -12.83 13.18 2.90
CA GLU A 170 -12.27 12.11 2.05
C GLU A 170 -10.77 12.17 1.69
N GLY A 171 -9.96 11.39 2.43
CA GLY A 171 -8.53 11.21 2.21
C GLY A 171 -8.20 10.33 1.01
N SER A 172 -8.19 10.91 -0.19
CA SER A 172 -7.72 10.29 -1.44
C SER A 172 -6.23 10.56 -1.64
N TRP A 173 -5.37 9.54 -1.57
CA TRP A 173 -3.93 9.66 -1.80
C TRP A 173 -3.57 9.26 -3.22
N THR A 174 -2.92 10.16 -3.99
CA THR A 174 -2.51 9.91 -5.39
C THR A 174 -1.03 9.53 -5.45
N PHE A 175 -0.69 8.45 -6.15
CA PHE A 175 0.70 8.03 -6.35
C PHE A 175 1.07 7.97 -7.84
N PRO A 176 2.19 8.59 -8.25
CA PRO A 176 2.60 8.62 -9.66
C PRO A 176 3.04 7.23 -10.16
N CYS A 177 2.69 6.88 -11.41
CA CYS A 177 3.03 5.61 -12.04
C CYS A 177 3.34 5.78 -13.53
N ASP A 178 4.61 5.96 -13.88
CA ASP A 178 5.13 5.86 -15.25
C ASP A 178 5.70 4.46 -15.52
N LEU A 179 5.54 4.06 -16.79
CA LEU A 179 5.61 2.72 -17.34
C LEU A 179 6.95 1.98 -17.13
N MET A 180 6.91 0.78 -16.52
CA MET A 180 7.98 -0.21 -16.71
C MET A 180 7.87 -0.85 -18.10
N GLY A 181 8.82 -0.49 -18.96
CA GLY A 181 9.14 -1.15 -20.22
C GLY A 181 9.42 -2.64 -20.03
N GLY A 182 9.06 -3.41 -21.06
CA GLY A 182 8.94 -4.86 -21.00
C GLY A 182 10.24 -5.63 -20.89
N LEU A 183 10.09 -6.85 -20.38
CA LEU A 183 10.94 -7.98 -20.73
C LEU A 183 10.00 -9.09 -21.20
N THR A 184 10.07 -9.36 -22.50
CA THR A 184 9.66 -10.60 -23.16
C THR A 184 10.51 -11.76 -22.66
#